data_AF-A0A952DFC2-F1
#
_entry.id   AF-A0A952DFC2-F1
#
_cell.length_a   1.000
_cell.length_b   1.000
_cell.length_c   1.000
_cell.angle_alpha   90.00
_cell.angle_beta   90.00
_cell.angle_gamma   90.00
#
_symmetry.space_group_name_H-M   'P 1'
#
loop_
_entity.id
_entity.type
_entity.pdbx_description
1 polymer ?
#
loop_
_entity_poly.entity_id
_entity_poly.type
_entity_poly.pdbx_seq_one_letter_code
_entity_poly.pdbx_strand_id
1 'polypeptide(L)'
;SFASVFTHSAMTKIGQNIKYDMAVLMRYGINLEGPLFDTMLAHYIIQPDMRHNLDTLAETYLRYTPITFESLVGPKGKNQLTVRDIPQEKVAEYCNEDADVTLQLKTQLKPLLIESKTLDVFEKIEMPLVSVLCRMEYEGVSVDSHFLTMYGQELEKDALALEKQIHKLAGEPFNIASPKQLGEILFDKLKIDPKAKKTKTGQYATGEDILSKLSEHEIVQDILEYREIAKLKSTYIDALPLLVNPTTGRIHTSFMQAVTVTGRLSSQNPNLQNIPIRTERGRKIRQAFVPRSKDFKLLSADYSQIELRLMAEMSEDAFMIDAFKQNKDIHTATAAKVYNIPENEVTKEMRGKAKSVNFGIIYG
;
A
#
# COMPACT_ATOMS: atom_id res chain seq x y z
N SER A 1 16.04 18.78 30.81
CA SER A 1 15.16 18.23 29.76
C SER A 1 15.86 18.43 28.43
N PHE A 2 15.92 17.39 27.57
CA PHE A 2 16.52 17.49 26.23
C PHE A 2 15.59 18.13 25.18
N ALA A 3 14.37 18.53 25.58
CA ALA A 3 13.38 19.13 24.68
C ALA A 3 13.95 20.30 23.87
N SER A 4 14.78 21.15 24.48
CA SER A 4 15.40 22.30 23.81
C SER A 4 16.30 21.93 22.63
N VAL A 5 16.87 20.72 22.61
CA VAL A 5 17.68 20.23 21.48
C VAL A 5 16.76 19.83 20.32
N PHE A 6 15.68 19.10 20.62
CA PHE A 6 14.73 18.62 19.63
C PHE A 6 13.91 19.75 18.98
N THR A 7 13.54 20.77 19.75
CA THR A 7 12.74 21.90 19.25
C THR A 7 13.59 23.04 18.69
N HIS A 8 14.92 22.90 18.59
CA HIS A 8 15.76 23.99 18.10
C HIS A 8 15.72 24.10 16.57
N SER A 9 15.05 25.13 16.05
CA SER A 9 14.82 25.32 14.60
C SER A 9 16.07 25.39 13.73
N ALA A 10 17.19 25.91 14.24
CA ALA A 10 18.44 25.99 13.47
C ALA A 10 19.31 24.72 13.48
N MET A 11 19.04 23.76 14.38
CA MET A 11 19.84 22.53 14.47
C MET A 11 19.31 21.48 13.51
N THR A 12 20.17 20.97 12.62
CA THR A 12 19.82 19.83 11.76
C THR A 12 19.81 18.54 12.58
N LYS A 13 18.75 17.75 12.50
CA LYS A 13 18.69 16.40 13.06
C LYS A 13 18.88 15.38 11.97
N ILE A 14 19.72 14.39 12.26
CA ILE A 14 20.11 13.34 11.34
C ILE A 14 19.65 12.04 11.97
N GLY A 15 18.95 11.23 11.19
CA GLY A 15 18.38 9.98 11.68
C GLY A 15 18.26 8.97 10.56
N GLN A 16 17.97 7.73 10.94
CA GLN A 16 17.59 6.65 10.04
C GLN A 16 16.11 6.36 10.31
N ASN A 17 15.22 6.57 9.33
CA ASN A 17 13.77 6.47 9.54
C ASN A 17 13.27 7.41 10.66
N ILE A 18 13.66 8.68 10.59
CA ILE A 18 13.44 9.70 11.62
C ILE A 18 11.95 9.94 11.95
N LYS A 19 11.06 9.54 11.05
CA LYS A 19 9.60 9.53 11.27
C LYS A 19 9.22 8.73 12.54
N TYR A 20 9.91 7.62 12.80
CA TYR A 20 9.68 6.81 13.99
C TYR A 20 10.02 7.60 15.27
N ASP A 21 11.19 8.22 15.32
CA ASP A 21 11.63 9.02 16.46
C ASP A 21 10.69 10.21 16.70
N MET A 22 10.24 10.87 15.64
CA MET A 22 9.24 11.93 15.71
C MET A 22 7.95 11.44 16.36
N ALA A 23 7.44 10.27 15.96
CA ALA A 23 6.22 9.71 16.53
C ALA A 23 6.39 9.35 18.03
N VAL A 24 7.57 8.90 18.45
CA VAL A 24 7.88 8.65 19.87
C VAL A 24 7.92 9.96 20.66
N LEU A 25 8.62 10.99 20.16
CA LEU A 25 8.72 12.30 20.80
C LEU A 25 7.36 12.99 20.97
N MET A 26 6.47 12.88 19.97
CA MET A 26 5.12 13.43 20.03
C MET A 26 4.28 12.86 21.18
N ARG A 27 4.55 11.62 21.62
CA ARG A 27 3.87 11.03 22.80
C ARG A 27 4.24 11.73 24.11
N TYR A 28 5.40 12.36 24.15
CA TYR A 28 5.88 13.16 25.28
C TYR A 28 5.62 14.67 25.08
N GLY A 29 4.81 15.05 24.08
CA GLY A 29 4.50 16.44 23.78
C GLY A 29 5.66 17.22 23.15
N ILE A 30 6.66 16.53 22.60
CA ILE A 30 7.82 17.15 21.94
C ILE A 30 7.63 17.04 20.43
N ASN A 31 7.51 18.19 19.76
CA ASN A 31 7.49 18.27 18.30
C ASN A 31 8.91 18.52 17.81
N LEU A 32 9.44 17.62 16.97
CA LEU A 32 10.76 17.78 16.38
C LEU A 32 10.74 18.95 15.38
N GLU A 33 11.65 19.91 15.54
CA GLU A 33 11.75 21.09 14.68
C GLU A 33 13.12 21.20 14.01
N GLY A 34 13.21 22.04 12.98
CA GLY A 34 14.43 22.32 12.24
C GLY A 34 14.69 21.36 11.07
N PRO A 35 15.80 21.56 10.34
CA PRO A 35 16.13 20.72 9.19
C PRO A 35 16.32 19.26 9.59
N LEU A 36 15.83 18.35 8.77
CA LEU A 36 15.98 16.91 8.97
C LEU A 36 16.86 16.33 7.87
N PHE A 37 17.56 15.25 8.17
CA PHE A 37 18.24 14.42 7.20
C PHE A 37 17.99 12.94 7.54
N ASP A 38 17.26 12.24 6.68
CA ASP A 38 16.99 10.82 6.86
C ASP A 38 17.88 9.99 5.93
N THR A 39 18.78 9.18 6.48
CA THR A 39 19.71 8.35 5.70
C THR A 39 19.00 7.26 4.89
N MET A 40 17.85 6.76 5.37
CA MET A 40 17.03 5.80 4.64
C MET A 40 16.49 6.44 3.36
N LEU A 41 15.93 7.65 3.47
CA LEU A 41 15.35 8.37 2.34
C LEU A 41 16.43 8.87 1.39
N ALA A 42 17.55 9.35 1.93
CA ALA A 42 18.70 9.77 1.13
C ALA A 42 19.17 8.63 0.23
N HIS A 43 19.36 7.43 0.81
CA HIS A 43 19.77 6.27 0.04
C HIS A 43 18.68 5.79 -0.94
N TYR A 44 17.41 5.75 -0.51
CA TYR A 44 16.30 5.32 -1.35
C TYR A 44 16.20 6.09 -2.66
N ILE A 45 16.37 7.42 -2.61
CA ILE A 45 16.32 8.25 -3.80
C ILE A 45 17.51 7.99 -4.74
N ILE A 46 18.67 7.62 -4.19
CA ILE A 46 19.86 7.28 -4.99
C ILE A 46 19.73 5.88 -5.61
N GLN A 47 19.23 4.91 -4.85
CA GLN A 47 19.16 3.48 -5.21
C GLN A 47 17.84 2.86 -4.73
N PRO A 48 16.71 3.04 -5.44
CA PRO A 48 15.39 2.62 -4.96
C PRO A 48 15.16 1.10 -4.92
N ASP A 49 15.96 0.31 -5.64
CA ASP A 49 15.80 -1.15 -5.75
C ASP A 49 16.49 -1.93 -4.60
N MET A 50 17.29 -1.26 -3.79
CA MET A 50 18.08 -1.88 -2.73
C MET A 50 17.35 -1.91 -1.38
N ARG A 51 17.92 -2.58 -0.38
CA ARG A 51 17.44 -2.46 1.00
C ARG A 51 18.01 -1.20 1.64
N HIS A 52 17.20 -0.49 2.41
CA HIS A 52 17.57 0.81 2.99
C HIS A 52 17.69 0.80 4.52
N ASN A 53 17.80 -0.37 5.15
CA ASN A 53 18.01 -0.46 6.60
C ASN A 53 19.46 -0.11 6.98
N LEU A 54 19.67 0.32 8.22
CA LEU A 54 20.96 0.83 8.69
C LEU A 54 22.11 -0.18 8.50
N ASP A 55 21.87 -1.45 8.83
CA ASP A 55 22.85 -2.52 8.74
C ASP A 55 23.38 -2.65 7.30
N THR A 56 22.47 -2.71 6.32
CA THR A 56 22.84 -2.84 4.90
C THR A 56 23.64 -1.61 4.44
N LEU A 57 23.24 -0.41 4.87
CA LEU A 57 23.93 0.83 4.49
C LEU A 57 25.33 0.92 5.11
N ALA A 58 25.47 0.57 6.39
CA ALA A 58 26.75 0.55 7.08
C ALA A 58 27.73 -0.42 6.42
N GLU A 59 27.28 -1.64 6.10
CA GLU A 59 28.12 -2.64 5.44
C GLU A 59 28.55 -2.18 4.04
N THR A 60 27.62 -1.58 3.28
CA THR A 60 27.87 -1.17 1.90
C THR A 60 28.78 0.05 1.82
N TYR A 61 28.51 1.09 2.61
CA TYR A 61 29.16 2.40 2.47
C TYR A 61 30.32 2.62 3.45
N LEU A 62 30.27 1.97 4.63
CA LEU A 62 31.30 2.13 5.66
C LEU A 62 32.16 0.87 5.83
N ARG A 63 31.80 -0.25 5.17
CA ARG A 63 32.44 -1.57 5.34
C ARG A 63 32.47 -2.00 6.81
N TYR A 64 31.39 -1.66 7.52
CA TYR A 64 31.22 -1.88 8.95
C TYR A 64 29.93 -2.66 9.19
N THR A 65 29.98 -3.69 10.02
CA THR A 65 28.81 -4.48 10.42
C THR A 65 28.35 -4.02 11.80
N PRO A 66 27.19 -3.34 11.91
CA PRO A 66 26.67 -2.88 13.19
C PRO A 66 26.15 -4.03 14.07
N ILE A 67 25.92 -3.71 15.34
CA ILE A 67 25.19 -4.57 16.28
C ILE A 67 23.74 -4.67 15.81
N THR A 68 23.31 -5.88 15.43
CA THR A 68 21.91 -6.07 15.01
C THR A 68 20.95 -6.03 16.20
N PHE A 69 19.73 -5.51 15.98
CA PHE A 69 18.69 -5.51 17.02
C PHE A 69 18.40 -6.92 17.58
N GLU A 70 18.39 -7.96 16.74
CA GLU A 70 18.17 -9.35 17.16
C GLU A 70 19.31 -9.89 18.05
N SER A 71 20.55 -9.41 17.87
CA SER A 71 21.66 -9.75 18.78
C SER A 71 21.49 -9.12 20.18
N LEU A 72 20.78 -7.99 20.26
CA LEU A 72 20.51 -7.29 21.52
C LEU A 72 19.34 -7.92 22.28
N VAL A 73 18.21 -8.16 21.60
CA VAL A 73 16.96 -8.59 22.25
C VAL A 73 16.61 -10.07 22.04
N GLY A 74 17.44 -10.80 21.28
CA GLY A 74 17.20 -12.18 20.89
C GLY A 74 16.36 -12.32 19.60
N PRO A 75 16.15 -13.57 19.14
CA PRO A 75 15.46 -13.86 17.90
C PRO A 75 13.98 -13.45 17.96
N LYS A 76 13.42 -13.06 16.82
CA LYS A 76 11.99 -12.74 16.71
C LYS A 76 11.13 -13.91 17.15
N GLY A 77 10.20 -13.65 18.06
CA GLY A 77 9.26 -14.65 18.56
C GLY A 77 8.63 -14.25 19.87
N LYS A 78 7.80 -15.14 20.44
CA LYS A 78 7.08 -14.89 21.70
C LYS A 78 7.99 -14.61 22.89
N ASN A 79 9.25 -15.04 22.82
CA ASN A 79 10.25 -14.92 23.89
C ASN A 79 11.29 -13.83 23.61
N GLN A 80 11.09 -13.01 22.57
CA GLN A 80 12.00 -11.89 22.30
C GLN A 80 11.90 -10.88 23.46
N LEU A 81 13.04 -10.43 23.95
CA LEU A 81 13.11 -9.44 25.03
C LEU A 81 12.69 -8.06 24.52
N THR A 82 12.32 -7.17 25.43
CA THR A 82 12.18 -5.75 25.11
C THR A 82 13.44 -5.00 25.51
N VAL A 83 13.68 -3.83 24.93
CA VAL A 83 14.83 -2.97 25.30
C VAL A 83 14.84 -2.64 26.80
N ARG A 84 13.69 -2.69 27.48
CA ARG A 84 13.58 -2.47 28.93
C ARG A 84 14.17 -3.60 29.78
N ASP A 85 14.28 -4.79 29.20
CA ASP A 85 14.82 -5.99 29.86
C ASP A 85 16.34 -6.13 29.69
N ILE A 86 16.95 -5.24 28.89
CA ILE A 86 18.37 -5.29 28.54
C ILE A 86 19.18 -4.38 29.48
N PRO A 87 20.38 -4.79 29.92
CA PRO A 87 21.28 -3.94 30.70
C PRO A 87 21.56 -2.61 30.00
N GLN A 88 21.53 -1.51 30.77
CA GLN A 88 21.63 -0.16 30.25
C GLN A 88 22.91 0.06 29.44
N GLU A 89 24.02 -0.57 29.84
CA GLU A 89 25.32 -0.44 29.15
C GLU A 89 25.24 -0.96 27.72
N LYS A 90 24.56 -2.09 27.50
CA LYS A 90 24.39 -2.68 26.16
C LYS A 90 23.43 -1.87 25.29
N VAL A 91 22.37 -1.34 25.90
CA VAL A 91 21.45 -0.43 25.20
C VAL A 91 22.18 0.85 24.78
N ALA A 92 23.00 1.40 25.66
CA ALA A 92 23.79 2.59 25.36
C ALA A 92 24.80 2.35 24.24
N GLU A 93 25.50 1.21 24.24
CA GLU A 93 26.42 0.82 23.15
C GLU A 93 25.69 0.77 21.80
N TYR A 94 24.58 0.03 21.73
CA TYR A 94 23.75 -0.07 20.53
C TYR A 94 23.23 1.29 20.05
N CYS A 95 22.64 2.10 20.93
CA CYS A 95 22.08 3.39 20.55
C CYS A 95 23.16 4.42 20.13
N ASN A 96 24.34 4.37 20.73
CA ASN A 96 25.45 5.23 20.36
C ASN A 96 26.02 4.85 18.99
N GLU A 97 26.14 3.54 18.73
CA GLU A 97 26.56 3.02 17.42
C GLU A 97 25.57 3.45 16.32
N ASP A 98 24.27 3.26 16.52
CA ASP A 98 23.23 3.69 15.57
C ASP A 98 23.35 5.18 15.23
N ALA A 99 23.57 6.03 16.23
CA ALA A 99 23.72 7.48 16.05
C ALA A 99 25.02 7.86 15.30
N ASP A 100 26.14 7.23 15.64
CA ASP A 100 27.45 7.48 15.00
C ASP A 100 27.44 7.00 13.54
N VAL A 101 27.02 5.75 13.31
CA VAL A 101 26.91 5.17 11.96
C VAL A 101 25.99 6.02 11.08
N THR A 102 24.85 6.47 11.60
CA THR A 102 23.93 7.34 10.86
C THR A 102 24.59 8.68 10.49
N LEU A 103 25.36 9.29 11.39
CA LEU A 103 26.10 10.51 11.11
C LEU A 103 27.16 10.30 10.02
N GLN A 104 27.92 9.20 10.11
CA GLN A 104 28.92 8.84 9.10
C GLN A 104 28.27 8.58 7.73
N LEU A 105 27.15 7.86 7.69
CA LEU A 105 26.38 7.61 6.45
C LEU A 105 25.94 8.90 5.78
N LYS A 106 25.47 9.91 6.52
CA LYS A 106 25.16 11.22 5.91
C LYS A 106 26.36 11.81 5.16
N THR A 107 27.57 11.69 5.70
CA THR A 107 28.77 12.24 5.04
C THR A 107 29.07 11.57 3.70
N GLN A 108 28.68 10.29 3.54
CA GLN A 108 28.80 9.54 2.29
C GLN A 108 27.62 9.80 1.34
N LEU A 109 26.39 9.80 1.85
CA LEU A 109 25.17 9.89 1.04
C LEU A 109 24.91 11.29 0.50
N LYS A 110 25.25 12.36 1.24
CA LYS A 110 24.99 13.72 0.78
C LYS A 110 25.73 14.08 -0.52
N PRO A 111 27.03 13.79 -0.70
CA PRO A 111 27.70 13.94 -2.00
C PRO A 111 27.02 13.15 -3.13
N LEU A 112 26.57 11.92 -2.85
CA LEU A 112 25.91 11.08 -3.85
C LEU A 112 24.53 11.63 -4.28
N LEU A 113 23.79 12.26 -3.37
CA LEU A 113 22.55 12.99 -3.72
C LEU A 113 22.82 14.14 -4.72
N ILE A 114 23.97 14.82 -4.58
CA ILE A 114 24.37 15.90 -5.49
C ILE A 114 24.78 15.31 -6.84
N GLU A 115 25.63 14.28 -6.83
CA GLU A 115 26.13 13.63 -8.05
C GLU A 115 24.99 13.03 -8.89
N SER A 116 24.03 12.38 -8.24
CA SER A 116 22.83 11.83 -8.88
C SER A 116 21.78 12.89 -9.26
N LYS A 117 22.02 14.17 -8.96
CA LYS A 117 21.08 15.30 -9.19
C LYS A 117 19.72 15.10 -8.51
N THR A 118 19.69 14.40 -7.39
CA THR A 118 18.47 14.07 -6.65
C THR A 118 18.31 14.86 -5.36
N LEU A 119 19.30 15.67 -4.98
CA LEU A 119 19.26 16.49 -3.77
C LEU A 119 18.00 17.36 -3.68
N ASP A 120 17.56 17.95 -4.80
CA ASP A 120 16.35 18.77 -4.83
C ASP A 120 15.08 17.99 -4.47
N VAL A 121 14.94 16.76 -4.98
CA VAL A 121 13.81 15.86 -4.64
C VAL A 121 13.87 15.49 -3.17
N PHE A 122 15.07 15.15 -2.67
CA PHE A 122 15.29 14.85 -1.26
C PHE A 122 14.88 16.01 -0.34
N GLU A 123 15.41 17.21 -0.57
CA GLU A 123 15.22 18.37 0.31
C GLU A 123 13.84 19.01 0.18
N LYS A 124 13.24 19.03 -1.02
CA LYS A 124 11.98 19.76 -1.28
C LYS A 124 10.74 18.87 -1.24
N ILE A 125 10.89 17.55 -1.43
CA ILE A 125 9.76 16.61 -1.47
C ILE A 125 9.84 15.63 -0.29
N GLU A 126 10.88 14.79 -0.25
CA GLU A 126 10.90 13.66 0.68
C GLU A 126 11.07 14.08 2.15
N MET A 127 12.00 14.98 2.45
CA MET A 127 12.26 15.41 3.83
C MET A 127 11.10 16.21 4.44
N PRO A 128 10.46 17.18 3.76
CA PRO A 128 9.28 17.86 4.28
C PRO A 128 8.11 16.90 4.52
N LEU A 129 7.96 15.90 3.65
CA LEU A 129 6.87 14.92 3.71
C LEU A 129 6.93 14.05 4.98
N VAL A 130 8.13 13.78 5.53
CA VAL A 130 8.29 13.03 6.79
C VAL A 130 7.42 13.57 7.91
N SER A 131 7.45 14.89 8.12
CA SER A 131 6.69 15.56 9.18
C SER A 131 5.18 15.51 8.96
N VAL A 132 4.76 15.52 7.69
CA VAL A 132 3.35 15.43 7.30
C VAL A 132 2.85 14.01 7.55
N LEU A 133 3.59 13.00 7.09
CA LEU A 133 3.24 11.59 7.30
C LEU A 133 3.21 11.24 8.78
N CYS A 134 4.20 11.67 9.57
CA CYS A 134 4.19 11.45 11.02
C CYS A 134 2.91 12.00 11.68
N ARG A 135 2.47 13.21 11.30
CA ARG A 135 1.22 13.80 11.81
C ARG A 135 -0.03 13.08 11.32
N MET A 136 -0.05 12.64 10.07
CA MET A 136 -1.15 11.85 9.51
C MET A 136 -1.29 10.50 10.23
N GLU A 137 -0.18 9.82 10.49
CA GLU A 137 -0.14 8.57 11.26
C GLU A 137 -0.57 8.79 12.71
N TYR A 138 -0.11 9.88 13.33
CA TYR A 138 -0.47 10.25 14.70
C TYR A 138 -1.97 10.58 14.83
N GLU A 139 -2.56 11.30 13.87
CA GLU A 139 -4.01 11.58 13.86
C GLU A 139 -4.82 10.29 13.68
N GLY A 140 -4.40 9.39 12.79
CA GLY A 140 -5.12 8.14 12.49
C GLY A 140 -6.49 8.37 11.84
N VAL A 141 -7.31 7.32 11.75
CA VAL A 141 -8.67 7.35 11.17
C VAL A 141 -9.66 6.58 12.04
N SER A 142 -10.88 7.10 12.19
CA SER A 142 -11.96 6.43 12.93
C SER A 142 -12.66 5.40 12.06
N VAL A 143 -12.99 4.26 12.66
CA VAL A 143 -13.74 3.19 12.02
C VAL A 143 -14.91 2.77 12.91
N ASP A 144 -16.10 2.60 12.31
CA ASP A 144 -17.28 2.07 12.95
C ASP A 144 -17.21 0.54 13.01
N SER A 145 -16.69 0.02 14.12
CA SER A 145 -16.55 -1.41 14.37
C SER A 145 -17.90 -2.13 14.49
N HIS A 146 -18.95 -1.44 14.93
CA HIS A 146 -20.28 -2.03 15.06
C HIS A 146 -20.89 -2.26 13.68
N PHE A 147 -20.82 -1.26 12.80
CA PHE A 147 -21.22 -1.39 11.40
C PHE A 147 -20.47 -2.54 10.71
N LEU A 148 -19.15 -2.63 10.89
CA LEU A 148 -18.37 -3.73 10.31
C LEU A 148 -18.85 -5.10 10.80
N THR A 149 -19.12 -5.25 12.10
CA THR A 149 -19.60 -6.52 12.66
C THR A 149 -20.95 -6.92 12.08
N MET A 150 -21.90 -5.98 12.00
CA MET A 150 -23.22 -6.25 11.42
C MET A 150 -23.12 -6.60 9.93
N TYR A 151 -22.29 -5.88 9.18
CA TYR A 151 -22.06 -6.16 7.77
C TYR A 151 -21.34 -7.51 7.55
N GLY A 152 -20.45 -7.88 8.46
CA GLY A 152 -19.80 -9.20 8.47
C GLY A 152 -20.78 -10.37 8.59
N GLN A 153 -21.87 -10.19 9.34
CA GLN A 153 -22.94 -11.19 9.47
C GLN A 153 -23.80 -11.27 8.20
N GLU A 154 -24.02 -10.15 7.50
CA GLU A 154 -24.70 -10.13 6.19
C GLU A 154 -23.88 -10.91 5.16
N LEU A 155 -22.59 -10.60 5.05
CA LEU A 155 -21.69 -11.28 4.11
C LEU A 155 -21.54 -12.78 4.39
N GLU A 156 -21.60 -13.20 5.66
CA GLU A 156 -21.53 -14.62 6.00
C GLU A 156 -22.75 -15.40 5.53
N LYS A 157 -23.94 -14.79 5.56
CA LYS A 157 -25.15 -15.40 5.00
C LYS A 157 -25.04 -15.55 3.48
N ASP A 158 -24.55 -14.52 2.80
CA ASP A 158 -24.30 -14.56 1.36
C ASP A 158 -23.27 -15.65 1.00
N ALA A 159 -22.16 -15.73 1.74
CA ALA A 159 -21.12 -16.73 1.53
C ALA A 159 -21.65 -18.16 1.68
N LEU A 160 -22.49 -18.42 2.71
CA LEU A 160 -23.11 -19.72 2.92
C LEU A 160 -24.11 -20.09 1.81
N ALA A 161 -24.81 -19.11 1.24
CA ALA A 161 -25.71 -19.34 0.11
C ALA A 161 -24.92 -19.71 -1.16
N LEU A 162 -23.85 -18.94 -1.45
CA LEU A 162 -22.95 -19.20 -2.57
C LEU A 162 -22.24 -20.55 -2.43
N GLU A 163 -21.77 -20.90 -1.24
CA GLU A 163 -21.12 -22.19 -1.00
C GLU A 163 -22.04 -23.37 -1.35
N LYS A 164 -23.31 -23.31 -0.91
CA LYS A 164 -24.31 -24.34 -1.25
C LYS A 164 -24.57 -24.43 -2.76
N GLN A 165 -24.66 -23.29 -3.43
CA GLN A 165 -24.86 -23.24 -4.89
C GLN A 165 -23.64 -23.81 -5.63
N ILE A 166 -22.42 -23.44 -5.23
CA ILE A 166 -21.18 -23.94 -5.80
C ILE A 166 -21.06 -25.45 -5.61
N HIS A 167 -21.34 -25.98 -4.42
CA HIS A 167 -21.33 -27.44 -4.18
C HIS A 167 -22.37 -28.16 -5.02
N LYS A 168 -23.56 -27.58 -5.21
CA LYS A 168 -24.60 -28.13 -6.07
C LYS A 168 -24.16 -28.18 -7.54
N LEU A 169 -23.55 -27.11 -8.05
CA LEU A 169 -23.03 -27.03 -9.42
C LEU A 169 -21.83 -27.96 -9.64
N ALA A 170 -20.97 -28.13 -8.62
CA ALA A 170 -19.84 -29.06 -8.65
C ALA A 170 -20.24 -30.54 -8.50
N GLY A 171 -21.43 -30.81 -7.96
CA GLY A 171 -21.96 -32.15 -7.68
C GLY A 171 -21.27 -32.86 -6.52
N GLU A 172 -20.39 -32.19 -5.77
CA GLU A 172 -19.77 -32.71 -4.55
C GLU A 172 -19.29 -31.55 -3.64
N PRO A 173 -19.21 -31.76 -2.31
CA PRO A 173 -18.62 -30.78 -1.41
C PRO A 173 -17.10 -30.73 -1.55
N PHE A 174 -16.54 -29.53 -1.54
CA PHE A 174 -15.10 -29.31 -1.54
C PHE A 174 -14.77 -27.96 -0.89
N ASN A 175 -13.50 -27.75 -0.56
CA ASN A 175 -13.01 -26.48 -0.01
C ASN A 175 -12.80 -25.45 -1.13
N ILE A 176 -13.74 -24.51 -1.27
CA ILE A 176 -13.72 -23.43 -2.26
C ILE A 176 -12.51 -22.50 -2.09
N ALA A 177 -12.01 -22.36 -0.86
CA ALA A 177 -10.82 -21.56 -0.57
C ALA A 177 -9.51 -22.26 -0.99
N SER A 178 -9.52 -23.56 -1.29
CA SER A 178 -8.35 -24.31 -1.76
C SER A 178 -8.18 -24.19 -3.27
N PRO A 179 -7.15 -23.49 -3.78
CA PRO A 179 -6.94 -23.36 -5.22
C PRO A 179 -6.75 -24.71 -5.93
N LYS A 180 -6.19 -25.69 -5.23
CA LYS A 180 -5.98 -27.05 -5.73
C LYS A 180 -7.31 -27.77 -5.98
N GLN A 181 -8.14 -27.91 -4.94
CA GLN A 181 -9.43 -28.59 -5.07
C GLN A 181 -10.33 -27.87 -6.06
N LEU A 182 -10.34 -26.54 -6.03
CA LEU A 182 -11.10 -25.77 -7.00
C LEU A 182 -10.65 -26.05 -8.44
N GLY A 183 -9.34 -26.09 -8.70
CA GLY A 183 -8.79 -26.40 -10.01
C GLY A 183 -9.21 -27.78 -10.52
N GLU A 184 -9.15 -28.79 -9.66
CA GLU A 184 -9.56 -30.17 -9.97
C GLU A 184 -11.06 -30.22 -10.34
N ILE A 185 -11.92 -29.55 -9.57
CA ILE A 185 -13.36 -29.47 -9.86
C ILE A 185 -13.63 -28.79 -11.21
N LEU A 186 -13.07 -27.59 -11.42
CA LEU A 186 -13.37 -26.80 -12.62
C LEU A 186 -12.82 -27.44 -13.90
N PHE A 187 -11.59 -27.96 -13.86
CA PHE A 187 -10.87 -28.34 -15.08
C PHE A 187 -10.81 -29.85 -15.32
N ASP A 188 -10.72 -30.68 -14.28
CA ASP A 188 -10.70 -32.14 -14.47
C ASP A 188 -12.12 -32.72 -14.54
N LYS A 189 -13.01 -32.29 -13.64
CA LYS A 189 -14.38 -32.81 -13.53
C LYS A 189 -15.36 -32.11 -14.48
N LEU A 190 -15.51 -30.79 -14.32
CA LEU A 190 -16.47 -30.00 -15.11
C LEU A 190 -15.94 -29.66 -16.51
N LYS A 191 -14.61 -29.74 -16.70
CA LYS A 191 -13.92 -29.51 -17.99
C LYS A 191 -14.33 -28.20 -18.66
N ILE A 192 -14.49 -27.14 -17.87
CA ILE A 192 -14.98 -25.84 -18.36
C ILE A 192 -13.99 -25.14 -19.30
N ASP A 193 -12.68 -25.42 -19.16
CA ASP A 193 -11.65 -24.96 -20.08
C ASP A 193 -10.69 -26.12 -20.42
N PRO A 194 -10.75 -26.66 -21.65
CA PRO A 194 -9.84 -27.73 -22.07
C PRO A 194 -8.40 -27.27 -22.26
N LYS A 195 -8.12 -25.96 -22.24
CA LYS A 195 -6.77 -25.38 -22.38
C LYS A 195 -6.17 -24.96 -21.03
N ALA A 196 -6.82 -25.28 -19.91
CA ALA A 196 -6.36 -24.92 -18.59
C ALA A 196 -4.94 -25.46 -18.33
N LYS A 197 -4.02 -24.55 -17.96
CA LYS A 197 -2.62 -24.90 -17.70
C LYS A 197 -2.36 -25.07 -16.21
N LYS A 198 -1.53 -26.05 -15.88
CA LYS A 198 -0.96 -26.21 -14.54
C LYS A 198 0.25 -25.28 -14.38
N THR A 199 0.41 -24.72 -13.19
CA THR A 199 1.57 -23.92 -12.80
C THR A 199 2.79 -24.82 -12.57
N LYS A 200 3.96 -24.22 -12.34
CA LYS A 200 5.20 -24.95 -11.99
C LYS A 200 5.05 -25.85 -10.76
N THR A 201 4.08 -25.58 -9.89
CA THR A 201 3.77 -26.36 -8.70
C THR A 201 2.75 -27.49 -8.95
N GLY A 202 2.33 -27.70 -10.20
CA GLY A 202 1.42 -28.78 -10.59
C GLY A 202 -0.07 -28.50 -10.32
N GLN A 203 -0.42 -27.30 -9.87
CA GLN A 203 -1.81 -26.89 -9.60
C GLN A 203 -2.38 -26.09 -10.79
N TYR A 204 -3.68 -26.17 -11.03
CA TYR A 204 -4.30 -25.27 -12.01
C TYR A 204 -4.27 -23.83 -11.52
N ALA A 205 -4.01 -22.91 -12.43
CA ALA A 205 -4.04 -21.49 -12.12
C ALA A 205 -5.51 -21.03 -12.02
N THR A 206 -5.96 -20.71 -10.81
CA THR A 206 -7.31 -20.23 -10.53
C THR A 206 -7.30 -18.77 -10.08
N GLY A 207 -6.39 -17.94 -10.61
CA GLY A 207 -6.34 -16.51 -10.32
C GLY A 207 -7.62 -15.78 -10.76
N GLU A 208 -7.89 -14.61 -10.18
CA GLU A 208 -9.04 -13.76 -10.55
C GLU A 208 -9.03 -13.42 -12.04
N ASP A 209 -7.85 -13.19 -12.62
CA ASP A 209 -7.61 -12.90 -14.03
C ASP A 209 -7.97 -14.07 -14.97
N ILE A 210 -7.78 -15.31 -14.51
CA ILE A 210 -8.12 -16.51 -15.26
C ILE A 210 -9.61 -16.81 -15.14
N LEU A 211 -10.13 -16.81 -13.90
CA LEU A 211 -11.54 -17.07 -13.64
C LEU A 211 -12.44 -16.02 -14.28
N SER A 212 -12.03 -14.75 -14.32
CA SER A 212 -12.83 -13.69 -14.98
C SER A 212 -13.04 -13.95 -16.47
N LYS A 213 -12.09 -14.63 -17.15
CA LYS A 213 -12.24 -15.02 -18.58
C LYS A 213 -13.23 -16.17 -18.78
N LEU A 214 -13.53 -16.91 -17.72
CA LEU A 214 -14.44 -18.04 -17.69
C LEU A 214 -15.78 -17.68 -17.01
N SER A 215 -16.03 -16.38 -16.85
CA SER A 215 -17.23 -15.85 -16.18
C SER A 215 -18.53 -16.12 -16.93
N GLU A 216 -18.51 -16.71 -18.12
CA GLU A 216 -19.71 -17.22 -18.79
C GLU A 216 -20.33 -18.42 -18.06
N HIS A 217 -19.54 -19.13 -17.24
CA HIS A 217 -20.01 -20.24 -16.42
C HIS A 217 -20.51 -19.75 -15.06
N GLU A 218 -21.76 -20.10 -14.71
CA GLU A 218 -22.41 -19.73 -13.44
C GLU A 218 -21.54 -20.07 -12.22
N ILE A 219 -21.00 -21.29 -12.16
CA ILE A 219 -20.14 -21.72 -11.04
C ILE A 219 -18.94 -20.80 -10.85
N VAL A 220 -18.36 -20.27 -11.94
CA VAL A 220 -17.19 -19.38 -11.90
C VAL A 220 -17.58 -18.01 -11.37
N GLN A 221 -18.75 -17.49 -11.73
CA GLN A 221 -19.27 -16.24 -11.17
C GLN A 221 -19.47 -16.37 -9.66
N ASP A 222 -20.11 -17.44 -9.21
CA ASP A 222 -20.34 -17.70 -7.78
C ASP A 222 -19.02 -17.81 -7.00
N ILE A 223 -18.01 -18.48 -7.58
CA ILE A 223 -16.69 -18.62 -6.97
C ILE A 223 -15.98 -17.27 -6.85
N LEU A 224 -16.03 -16.43 -7.89
CA LEU A 224 -15.44 -15.09 -7.87
C LEU A 224 -16.09 -14.25 -6.76
N GLU A 225 -17.42 -14.32 -6.66
CA GLU A 225 -18.19 -13.61 -5.64
C GLU A 225 -17.87 -14.11 -4.22
N TYR A 226 -17.83 -15.44 -4.03
CA TYR A 226 -17.45 -16.05 -2.75
C TYR A 226 -16.05 -15.62 -2.30
N ARG A 227 -15.08 -15.60 -3.23
CA ARG A 227 -13.71 -15.18 -2.93
C ARG A 227 -13.61 -13.69 -2.61
N GLU A 228 -14.40 -12.86 -3.29
CA GLU A 228 -14.50 -11.44 -2.94
C GLU A 228 -14.98 -11.29 -1.50
N ILE A 229 -16.07 -11.97 -1.12
CA ILE A 229 -16.61 -11.95 0.24
C ILE A 229 -15.57 -12.42 1.26
N ALA A 230 -14.95 -13.57 1.02
CA ALA A 230 -13.95 -14.13 1.93
C ALA A 230 -12.76 -13.17 2.13
N LYS A 231 -12.30 -12.51 1.07
CA LYS A 231 -11.24 -11.49 1.13
C LYS A 231 -11.70 -10.26 1.92
N LEU A 232 -12.90 -9.74 1.64
CA LEU A 232 -13.45 -8.58 2.35
C LEU A 232 -13.60 -8.85 3.85
N LYS A 233 -14.10 -10.04 4.21
CA LYS A 233 -14.30 -10.45 5.59
C LYS A 233 -12.96 -10.55 6.34
N SER A 234 -12.04 -11.36 5.83
CA SER A 234 -10.73 -11.61 6.49
C SER A 234 -9.82 -10.40 6.52
N THR A 235 -9.75 -9.62 5.42
CA THR A 235 -8.78 -8.53 5.31
C THR A 235 -9.27 -7.24 5.97
N TYR A 236 -10.58 -7.00 6.01
CA TYR A 236 -11.12 -5.72 6.47
C TYR A 236 -12.09 -5.88 7.64
N ILE A 237 -13.14 -6.68 7.49
CA ILE A 237 -14.22 -6.73 8.50
C ILE A 237 -13.71 -7.28 9.84
N ASP A 238 -13.01 -8.40 9.81
CA ASP A 238 -12.53 -9.06 11.02
C ASP A 238 -11.24 -8.40 11.54
N ALA A 239 -10.41 -7.88 10.64
CA ALA A 239 -9.09 -7.33 10.98
C ALA A 239 -9.13 -5.87 11.47
N LEU A 240 -9.89 -4.98 10.82
CA LEU A 240 -9.87 -3.54 11.16
C LEU A 240 -10.28 -3.25 12.61
N PRO A 241 -11.33 -3.88 13.18
CA PRO A 241 -11.70 -3.64 14.58
C PRO A 241 -10.58 -3.98 15.57
N LEU A 242 -9.77 -5.01 15.28
CA LEU A 242 -8.64 -5.42 16.12
C LEU A 242 -7.45 -4.45 16.06
N LEU A 243 -7.41 -3.58 15.06
CA LEU A 243 -6.36 -2.57 14.86
C LEU A 243 -6.71 -1.21 15.45
N VAL A 244 -7.91 -1.06 16.04
CA VAL A 244 -8.31 0.16 16.73
C VAL A 244 -7.47 0.32 17.99
N ASN A 245 -6.72 1.41 18.07
CA ASN A 245 -5.93 1.72 19.24
C ASN A 245 -6.87 2.08 20.42
N PRO A 246 -6.73 1.42 21.58
CA PRO A 246 -7.66 1.61 22.71
C PRO A 246 -7.57 3.00 23.35
N THR A 247 -6.44 3.70 23.20
CA THR A 247 -6.24 5.03 23.76
C THR A 247 -6.89 6.11 22.90
N THR A 248 -6.80 5.99 21.57
CA THR A 248 -7.29 7.02 20.63
C THR A 248 -8.67 6.68 20.04
N GLY A 249 -9.09 5.41 20.10
CA GLY A 249 -10.29 4.92 19.40
C GLY A 249 -10.15 4.94 17.87
N ARG A 250 -8.92 4.96 17.34
CA ARG A 250 -8.63 5.14 15.91
C ARG A 250 -7.63 4.11 15.41
N ILE A 251 -7.65 3.87 14.11
CA ILE A 251 -6.65 3.06 13.42
C ILE A 251 -5.50 3.96 12.97
N HIS A 252 -4.27 3.55 13.23
CA HIS A 252 -3.06 4.27 12.87
C HIS A 252 -2.24 3.42 11.88
N THR A 253 -2.45 3.67 10.58
CA THR A 253 -1.64 3.02 9.53
C THR A 253 -0.20 3.53 9.56
N SER A 254 0.72 2.79 8.96
CA SER A 254 2.08 3.25 8.68
C SER A 254 2.26 3.47 7.19
N PHE A 255 2.58 4.71 6.79
CA PHE A 255 2.97 5.07 5.43
C PHE A 255 4.46 4.89 5.24
N MET A 256 4.86 4.18 4.19
CA MET A 256 6.27 3.92 3.88
C MET A 256 6.65 4.69 2.63
N GLN A 257 7.65 5.57 2.75
CA GLN A 257 8.24 6.32 1.64
C GLN A 257 9.22 5.45 0.83
N ALA A 258 10.15 4.80 1.52
CA ALA A 258 11.24 4.05 0.90
C ALA A 258 10.92 2.55 0.66
N VAL A 259 9.86 2.26 -0.11
CA VAL A 259 9.46 0.85 -0.41
C VAL A 259 9.18 0.63 -1.89
N THR A 260 8.38 1.49 -2.53
CA THR A 260 8.05 1.27 -3.95
C THR A 260 9.15 1.82 -4.84
N VAL A 261 9.49 1.18 -5.95
CA VAL A 261 10.54 1.70 -6.86
C VAL A 261 10.09 2.98 -7.56
N THR A 262 8.77 3.17 -7.72
CA THR A 262 8.17 4.29 -8.47
C THR A 262 8.04 5.59 -7.67
N GLY A 263 8.46 5.63 -6.40
CA GLY A 263 8.28 6.81 -5.54
C GLY A 263 6.90 6.93 -4.89
N ARG A 264 5.97 6.00 -5.14
CA ARG A 264 4.65 6.02 -4.51
C ARG A 264 4.76 5.60 -3.04
N LEU A 265 4.01 6.28 -2.17
CA LEU A 265 3.81 5.81 -0.81
C LEU A 265 3.17 4.41 -0.84
N SER A 266 3.58 3.55 0.07
CA SER A 266 2.83 2.35 0.44
C SER A 266 2.26 2.47 1.85
N SER A 267 1.29 1.65 2.21
CA SER A 267 0.64 1.67 3.51
C SER A 267 0.56 0.25 4.08
N GLN A 268 0.79 0.11 5.38
CA GLN A 268 0.71 -1.17 6.11
C GLN A 268 0.13 -1.01 7.51
N ASN A 269 -0.37 -2.12 8.07
CA ASN A 269 -0.93 -2.22 9.42
C ASN A 269 -2.02 -1.19 9.76
N PRO A 270 -3.14 -1.11 9.01
CA PRO A 270 -3.49 -1.87 7.80
C PRO A 270 -3.06 -1.14 6.51
N ASN A 271 -3.09 -1.85 5.37
CA ASN A 271 -2.92 -1.21 4.06
C ASN A 271 -4.22 -0.49 3.65
N LEU A 272 -4.26 0.82 3.88
CA LEU A 272 -5.44 1.65 3.57
C LEU A 272 -5.57 1.98 2.08
N GLN A 273 -4.52 1.77 1.26
CA GLN A 273 -4.56 2.05 -0.17
C GLN A 273 -5.35 0.97 -0.94
N ASN A 274 -5.38 -0.25 -0.42
CA ASN A 274 -5.98 -1.39 -1.09
C ASN A 274 -7.47 -1.61 -0.77
N ILE A 275 -8.10 -0.70 -0.02
CA ILE A 275 -9.53 -0.81 0.33
C ILE A 275 -10.37 -0.78 -0.96
N PRO A 276 -11.16 -1.83 -1.26
CA PRO A 276 -11.89 -1.93 -2.53
C PRO A 276 -12.91 -0.81 -2.75
N ILE A 277 -13.02 -0.36 -4.01
CA ILE A 277 -13.80 0.84 -4.38
C ILE A 277 -14.82 0.59 -5.50
N ARG A 278 -14.58 -0.48 -6.28
CA ARG A 278 -15.27 -0.73 -7.53
C ARG A 278 -16.60 -1.42 -7.32
N THR A 279 -16.64 -2.39 -6.41
CA THR A 279 -17.82 -3.17 -6.09
C THR A 279 -18.66 -2.51 -5.02
N GLU A 280 -19.96 -2.78 -5.02
CA GLU A 280 -20.87 -2.29 -3.98
C GLU A 280 -20.46 -2.78 -2.60
N ARG A 281 -20.07 -4.07 -2.49
CA ARG A 281 -19.59 -4.64 -1.24
C ARG A 281 -18.32 -3.95 -0.72
N GLY A 282 -17.38 -3.63 -1.61
CA GLY A 282 -16.19 -2.86 -1.28
C GLY A 282 -16.51 -1.44 -0.81
N ARG A 283 -17.47 -0.77 -1.47
CA ARG A 283 -17.93 0.57 -1.08
C ARG A 283 -18.56 0.58 0.32
N LYS A 284 -19.30 -0.47 0.70
CA LYS A 284 -19.82 -0.61 2.08
C LYS A 284 -18.68 -0.65 3.11
N ILE A 285 -17.55 -1.31 2.84
CA ILE A 285 -16.37 -1.26 3.75
C ILE A 285 -15.85 0.17 3.95
N ARG A 286 -15.83 0.99 2.90
CA ARG A 286 -15.45 2.41 3.04
C ARG A 286 -16.41 3.21 3.92
N GLN A 287 -17.69 2.86 3.95
CA GLN A 287 -18.67 3.54 4.82
C GLN A 287 -18.36 3.35 6.30
N ALA A 288 -17.61 2.30 6.66
CA ALA A 288 -17.14 2.11 8.02
C ALA A 288 -16.11 3.17 8.44
N PHE A 289 -15.42 3.83 7.51
CA PHE A 289 -14.51 4.92 7.84
C PHE A 289 -15.32 6.19 8.06
N VAL A 290 -15.34 6.66 9.30
CA VAL A 290 -16.23 7.73 9.75
C VAL A 290 -15.42 8.94 10.23
N PRO A 291 -16.02 10.15 10.24
CA PRO A 291 -15.40 11.30 10.87
C PRO A 291 -15.07 11.04 12.35
N ARG A 292 -14.08 11.77 12.88
CA ARG A 292 -13.62 11.63 14.26
C ARG A 292 -14.69 11.95 15.31
N SER A 293 -15.60 12.86 14.98
CA SER A 293 -16.76 13.22 15.79
C SER A 293 -17.83 13.86 14.89
N LYS A 294 -19.00 14.18 15.47
CA LYS A 294 -20.12 14.81 14.78
C LYS A 294 -19.80 16.20 14.22
N ASP A 295 -18.78 16.87 14.74
CA ASP A 295 -18.35 18.19 14.29
C ASP A 295 -17.46 18.14 13.03
N PHE A 296 -17.10 16.93 12.59
CA PHE A 296 -16.20 16.71 11.45
C PHE A 296 -16.92 16.04 10.29
N LYS A 297 -16.40 16.29 9.08
CA LYS A 297 -16.78 15.58 7.86
C LYS A 297 -15.52 15.02 7.20
N LEU A 298 -15.67 13.92 6.48
CA LEU A 298 -14.62 13.40 5.60
C LEU A 298 -14.68 14.14 4.26
N LEU A 299 -13.53 14.67 3.82
CA LEU A 299 -13.35 15.29 2.52
C LEU A 299 -12.42 14.41 1.69
N SER A 300 -12.80 14.13 0.45
CA SER A 300 -11.95 13.42 -0.52
C SER A 300 -11.56 14.38 -1.63
N ALA A 301 -10.26 14.51 -1.88
CA ALA A 301 -9.69 15.23 -3.00
C ALA A 301 -8.83 14.24 -3.80
N ASP A 302 -9.09 14.13 -5.10
CA ASP A 302 -8.44 13.15 -5.99
C ASP A 302 -7.95 13.83 -7.27
N TYR A 303 -6.75 13.46 -7.72
CA TYR A 303 -6.24 13.93 -8.99
C TYR A 303 -6.79 13.08 -10.14
N SER A 304 -7.78 13.65 -10.84
CA SER A 304 -8.42 12.99 -11.97
C SER A 304 -7.43 12.63 -13.08
N GLN A 305 -7.09 11.34 -13.17
CA GLN A 305 -6.28 10.74 -14.24
C GLN A 305 -4.88 11.37 -14.37
N ILE A 306 -4.22 11.66 -13.25
CA ILE A 306 -2.92 12.35 -13.22
C ILE A 306 -1.87 11.69 -14.13
N GLU A 307 -1.80 10.37 -14.18
CA GLU A 307 -0.81 9.64 -15.00
C GLU A 307 -1.03 9.89 -16.49
N LEU A 308 -2.28 9.92 -16.98
CA LEU A 308 -2.56 10.20 -18.39
C LEU A 308 -2.33 11.66 -18.75
N ARG A 309 -2.53 12.57 -17.79
CA ARG A 309 -2.22 13.99 -17.98
C ARG A 309 -0.72 14.22 -18.08
N LEU A 310 0.06 13.55 -17.22
CA LEU A 310 1.53 13.57 -17.30
C LEU A 310 2.01 12.94 -18.61
N MET A 311 1.43 11.82 -19.03
CA MET A 311 1.74 11.21 -20.32
C MET A 311 1.49 12.16 -21.49
N ALA A 312 0.35 12.85 -21.51
CA ALA A 312 0.03 13.84 -22.55
C ALA A 312 1.04 14.98 -22.61
N GLU A 313 1.49 15.48 -21.45
CA GLU A 313 2.53 16.51 -21.36
C GLU A 313 3.88 15.98 -21.84
N MET A 314 4.31 14.81 -21.36
CA MET A 314 5.61 14.24 -21.67
C MET A 314 5.75 13.78 -23.13
N SER A 315 4.65 13.34 -23.75
CA SER A 315 4.63 12.94 -25.17
C SER A 315 4.40 14.12 -26.12
N GLU A 316 4.01 15.28 -25.58
CA GLU A 316 3.56 16.45 -26.34
C GLU A 316 2.43 16.13 -27.35
N ASP A 317 1.62 15.08 -27.10
CA ASP A 317 0.55 14.69 -28.02
C ASP A 317 -0.58 15.72 -28.01
N ALA A 318 -0.65 16.49 -29.10
CA ALA A 318 -1.62 17.58 -29.25
C ALA A 318 -3.08 17.11 -29.08
N PHE A 319 -3.39 15.87 -29.47
CA PHE A 319 -4.74 15.34 -29.34
C PHE A 319 -5.11 15.05 -27.88
N MET A 320 -4.23 14.41 -27.12
CA MET A 320 -4.44 14.16 -25.69
C MET A 320 -4.49 15.46 -24.90
N ILE A 321 -3.57 16.39 -25.18
CA ILE A 321 -3.53 17.71 -24.54
C ILE A 321 -4.84 18.47 -24.81
N ASP A 322 -5.30 18.52 -26.06
CA ASP A 322 -6.54 19.20 -26.43
C ASP A 322 -7.77 18.54 -25.79
N ALA A 323 -7.84 17.21 -25.80
CA ALA A 323 -8.91 16.47 -25.12
C ALA A 323 -8.99 16.83 -23.63
N PHE A 324 -7.85 16.91 -22.93
CA PHE A 324 -7.84 17.32 -21.52
C PHE A 324 -8.18 18.80 -21.32
N LYS A 325 -7.73 19.70 -22.19
CA LYS A 325 -8.07 21.14 -22.13
C LYS A 325 -9.57 21.38 -22.34
N GLN A 326 -10.20 20.57 -23.18
CA GLN A 326 -11.64 20.60 -23.43
C GLN A 326 -12.47 19.80 -22.41
N ASN A 327 -11.84 19.25 -21.35
CA ASN A 327 -12.48 18.39 -20.36
C ASN A 327 -13.24 17.19 -20.96
N LYS A 328 -12.76 16.67 -22.09
CA LYS A 328 -13.31 15.46 -22.69
C LYS A 328 -12.91 14.23 -21.89
N ASP A 329 -13.73 13.18 -21.99
CA ASP A 329 -13.33 11.86 -21.53
C ASP A 329 -12.26 11.31 -22.48
N ILE A 330 -11.01 11.28 -22.01
CA ILE A 330 -9.86 10.85 -22.81
C ILE A 330 -10.05 9.44 -23.38
N HIS A 331 -10.71 8.53 -22.66
CA HIS A 331 -10.93 7.17 -23.15
C HIS A 331 -11.94 7.13 -24.28
N THR A 332 -12.99 7.95 -24.19
CA THR A 332 -13.99 8.10 -25.26
C THR A 332 -13.37 8.78 -26.47
N ALA A 333 -12.58 9.84 -26.27
CA ALA A 333 -11.88 10.54 -27.34
C ALA A 333 -10.89 9.60 -28.06
N THR A 334 -10.08 8.84 -27.31
CA THR A 334 -9.19 7.83 -27.89
C THR A 334 -9.99 6.79 -28.67
N ALA A 335 -11.09 6.26 -28.12
CA ALA A 335 -11.92 5.27 -28.81
C ALA A 335 -12.49 5.83 -30.12
N ALA A 336 -13.06 7.03 -30.10
CA ALA A 336 -13.58 7.72 -31.28
C ALA A 336 -12.51 7.81 -32.39
N LYS A 337 -11.29 8.20 -32.02
CA LYS A 337 -10.16 8.30 -32.96
C LYS A 337 -9.71 6.94 -33.50
N VAL A 338 -9.59 5.93 -32.64
CA VAL A 338 -9.14 4.58 -33.03
C VAL A 338 -10.15 3.85 -33.92
N TYR A 339 -11.43 3.96 -33.61
CA TYR A 339 -12.52 3.36 -34.38
C TYR A 339 -12.98 4.24 -35.56
N ASN A 340 -12.45 5.47 -35.66
CA ASN A 340 -12.82 6.46 -36.66
C ASN A 340 -14.33 6.73 -36.70
N ILE A 341 -14.93 6.93 -35.51
CA ILE A 341 -16.35 7.24 -35.30
C ILE A 341 -16.51 8.50 -34.44
N PRO A 342 -17.66 9.19 -34.49
CA PRO A 342 -17.98 10.27 -33.57
C PRO A 342 -17.97 9.84 -32.09
N GLU A 343 -17.61 10.76 -31.17
CA GLU A 343 -17.54 10.48 -29.72
C GLU A 343 -18.88 10.00 -29.12
N ASN A 344 -20.02 10.46 -29.66
CA ASN A 344 -21.36 10.06 -29.22
C ASN A 344 -21.77 8.65 -29.69
N GLU A 345 -21.03 8.05 -30.63
CA GLU A 345 -21.25 6.68 -31.10
C GLU A 345 -20.36 5.66 -30.37
N VAL A 346 -19.45 6.12 -29.52
CA VAL A 346 -18.56 5.26 -28.75
C VAL A 346 -19.35 4.44 -27.72
N THR A 347 -19.31 3.12 -27.89
CA THR A 347 -19.93 2.20 -26.93
C THR A 347 -19.08 2.04 -25.67
N LYS A 348 -19.70 1.55 -24.58
CA LYS A 348 -18.98 1.22 -23.33
C LYS A 348 -17.84 0.22 -23.55
N GLU A 349 -18.02 -0.73 -24.47
CA GLU A 349 -17.00 -1.72 -24.81
C GLU A 349 -15.81 -1.07 -25.52
N MET A 350 -16.05 -0.22 -26.52
CA MET A 350 -15.02 0.51 -27.25
C MET A 350 -14.20 1.40 -26.30
N ARG A 351 -14.90 2.14 -25.42
CA ARG A 351 -14.26 2.94 -24.37
C ARG A 351 -13.43 2.08 -23.42
N GLY A 352 -13.92 0.90 -23.04
CA GLY A 352 -13.22 -0.05 -22.19
C GLY A 352 -11.91 -0.54 -22.83
N LYS A 353 -11.94 -0.90 -24.11
CA LYS A 353 -10.74 -1.29 -24.89
C LYS A 353 -9.74 -0.14 -25.00
N ALA A 354 -10.20 1.06 -25.35
CA ALA A 354 -9.33 2.25 -25.42
C ALA A 354 -8.70 2.61 -24.08
N LYS A 355 -9.44 2.45 -22.98
CA LYS A 355 -8.89 2.58 -21.62
C LYS A 355 -7.75 1.60 -21.37
N SER A 356 -7.94 0.33 -21.68
CA SER A 356 -6.89 -0.69 -21.53
C SER A 356 -5.66 -0.37 -22.37
N VAL A 357 -5.83 0.15 -23.60
CA VAL A 357 -4.72 0.59 -24.46
C VAL A 357 -3.97 1.76 -23.84
N ASN A 358 -4.67 2.82 -23.43
CA ASN A 358 -4.04 4.01 -22.83
C ASN A 358 -3.19 3.65 -21.59
N PHE A 359 -3.71 2.79 -20.71
CA PHE A 359 -2.96 2.34 -19.54
C PHE A 359 -1.87 1.31 -19.90
N GLY A 360 -2.08 0.48 -20.93
CA GLY A 360 -1.04 -0.41 -21.45
C GLY A 360 0.21 0.39 -21.86
N ILE A 361 0.03 1.47 -22.63
CA ILE A 361 1.18 2.29 -23.07
C ILE A 361 1.96 2.89 -21.88
N ILE A 362 1.28 3.26 -20.79
CA ILE A 362 1.95 3.79 -19.58
C ILE A 362 2.82 2.73 -18.89
N TYR A 363 2.37 1.47 -18.87
CA TYR A 363 3.02 0.40 -18.10
C TYR A 363 3.92 -0.52 -18.95
N GLY A 364 3.97 -0.32 -20.27
CA GLY A 364 4.69 -1.17 -21.23
C GLY A 364 3.93 -2.43 -21.59
#